data_AF-A0A8J8FN66-F1
#
_entry.id   AF-A0A8J8FN66-F1
#
_cell.length_a   1.000
_cell.length_b   1.000
_cell.length_c   1.000
_cell.angle_alpha   90.00
_cell.angle_beta   90.00
_cell.angle_gamma   90.00
#
_symmetry.space_group_name_H-M   'P 1'
#
loop_
_entity.id
_entity.type
_entity.pdbx_description
1 polymer ?
#
loop_
_entity_poly.entity_id
_entity_poly.type
_entity_poly.pdbx_seq_one_letter_code
_entity_poly.pdbx_strand_id
1 'polypeptide(L)' 'FWGFSYENAAPSALIGASNHFEVAIATAVMLFGLSSGAALATVVGVLIEVPLMLALVGFCKRTKNWFPS' A
#
# COMPACT_ATOMS: atom_id res chain seq x y z
N PHE A 1 19.50 -20.32 4.65
CA PHE A 1 20.44 -19.19 4.54
C PHE A 1 19.75 -17.82 4.40
N TRP A 2 18.45 -17.67 4.71
CA TRP A 2 17.88 -16.30 4.92
C TRP A 2 16.84 -16.19 6.04
N GLY A 3 16.85 -17.11 7.02
CA GLY A 3 16.39 -16.94 8.42
C GLY A 3 15.01 -16.35 8.77
N PHE A 4 14.21 -15.88 7.82
CA PHE A 4 12.95 -15.20 8.09
C PHE A 4 11.78 -16.16 7.87
N SER A 5 11.10 -16.54 8.96
CA SER A 5 9.78 -17.15 8.90
C SER A 5 8.79 -16.23 8.16
N TYR A 6 7.81 -16.81 7.48
CA TYR A 6 6.72 -16.09 6.80
C TYR A 6 6.09 -15.00 7.68
N GLU A 7 5.97 -15.27 8.97
CA GLU A 7 5.42 -14.36 9.98
C GLU A 7 6.20 -13.04 10.12
N ASN A 8 7.49 -13.03 9.79
CA ASN A 8 8.33 -11.83 9.82
C ASN A 8 8.54 -11.26 8.42
N ALA A 9 8.73 -12.11 7.40
CA ALA A 9 8.98 -11.66 6.03
C ALA A 9 7.76 -10.96 5.38
N ALA A 10 6.54 -11.46 5.63
CA ALA A 10 5.31 -10.90 5.06
C ALA A 10 5.01 -9.48 5.58
N PRO A 11 5.00 -9.20 6.90
CA PRO A 11 4.80 -7.84 7.39
C PRO A 11 5.98 -6.92 7.07
N SER A 12 7.24 -7.40 7.11
CA SER A 12 8.38 -6.57 6.72
C SER A 12 8.37 -6.20 5.24
N ALA A 13 7.94 -7.09 4.35
CA ALA A 13 7.77 -6.78 2.93
C ALA A 13 6.61 -5.81 2.68
N LEU A 14 5.49 -5.95 3.40
CA LEU A 14 4.38 -5.00 3.31
C LEU A 14 4.76 -3.62 3.86
N ILE A 15 5.46 -3.53 4.97
CA ILE A 15 5.92 -2.24 5.53
C ILE A 15 6.99 -1.61 4.64
N GLY A 16 7.91 -2.40 4.07
CA GLY A 16 8.93 -1.90 3.14
C GLY A 16 8.39 -1.48 1.78
N ALA A 17 7.27 -2.06 1.33
CA ALA A 17 6.59 -1.69 0.09
C ALA A 17 5.49 -0.62 0.28
N SER A 18 4.97 -0.46 1.49
CA SER A 18 3.98 0.58 1.82
C SER A 18 4.66 1.93 1.98
N ASN A 19 4.38 2.81 1.03
CA ASN A 19 4.71 4.23 1.13
C ASN A 19 3.58 4.95 1.88
N HIS A 20 3.89 6.02 2.61
CA HIS A 20 2.93 6.81 3.39
C HIS A 20 2.02 7.65 2.47
N PHE A 21 1.17 6.97 1.71
CA PHE A 21 0.36 7.54 0.64
C PHE A 21 -0.64 8.57 1.19
N GLU A 22 -1.11 8.37 2.42
CA GLU A 22 -1.91 9.33 3.20
C GLU A 22 -1.25 10.74 3.29
N VAL A 23 0.08 10.81 3.46
CA VAL A 23 0.84 12.07 3.49
C VAL A 23 0.97 12.68 2.08
N ALA A 24 1.10 11.84 1.04
CA ALA A 24 1.14 12.28 -0.35
C ALA A 24 -0.22 12.84 -0.82
N ILE A 25 -1.33 12.23 -0.38
CA ILE A 25 -2.67 12.76 -0.63
C ILE A 25 -2.87 14.09 0.10
N ALA A 26 -2.49 14.18 1.37
CA ALA A 26 -2.64 15.39 2.17
C ALA A 26 -1.92 16.58 1.53
N THR A 27 -0.70 16.37 1.03
CA THR A 27 0.07 17.41 0.32
C THR A 27 -0.55 17.78 -1.04
N ALA A 28 -1.07 16.81 -1.80
CA ALA A 28 -1.76 17.07 -3.07
C ALA A 28 -3.06 17.88 -2.88
N VAL A 29 -3.86 17.56 -1.85
CA VAL A 29 -5.06 18.34 -1.50
C VAL A 29 -4.69 19.74 -1.01
N MET A 30 -3.65 19.87 -0.19
CA MET A 30 -3.17 21.17 0.31
C MET A 30 -2.65 22.09 -0.80
N LEU A 31 -1.91 21.55 -1.78
CA LEU A 31 -1.27 22.35 -2.83
C LEU A 31 -2.20 22.71 -3.98
N PHE A 32 -3.15 21.84 -4.34
CA PHE A 32 -3.96 22.01 -5.54
C PHE A 32 -5.44 22.33 -5.29
N GLY A 33 -5.93 22.17 -4.06
CA GLY A 33 -7.30 22.52 -3.64
C GLY A 33 -8.40 21.61 -4.22
N LEU A 34 -9.54 21.54 -3.52
CA LEU A 34 -10.65 20.63 -3.84
C LEU A 34 -11.48 21.00 -5.09
N SER A 35 -11.24 22.17 -5.69
CA SER A 35 -12.08 22.73 -6.78
C SER A 35 -11.45 22.58 -8.18
N SER A 36 -10.22 22.08 -8.27
CA SER A 36 -9.47 21.90 -9.53
C SER A 36 -9.42 20.42 -9.93
N GLY A 37 -9.07 20.09 -11.19
CA GLY A 37 -8.94 18.70 -11.66
C GLY A 37 -8.00 17.81 -10.84
N ALA A 38 -7.13 18.43 -10.04
CA ALA A 38 -6.31 17.77 -9.02
C ALA A 38 -7.12 17.12 -7.88
N ALA A 39 -8.29 17.67 -7.52
CA ALA A 39 -9.19 17.09 -6.52
C ALA A 39 -9.80 15.75 -6.98
N LEU A 40 -10.07 15.64 -8.28
CA LEU A 40 -10.55 14.39 -8.88
C LEU A 40 -9.42 13.35 -8.86
N ALA A 41 -8.17 13.77 -9.09
CA ALA A 41 -7.00 12.91 -8.98
C ALA A 41 -6.73 12.40 -7.54
N THR A 42 -6.99 13.22 -6.50
CA THR A 42 -6.82 12.78 -5.11
C THR A 42 -7.92 11.82 -4.65
N VAL A 43 -9.17 12.02 -5.08
CA VAL A 43 -10.28 11.09 -4.79
C VAL A 43 -10.07 9.74 -5.49
N VAL A 44 -9.63 9.77 -6.76
CA VAL A 44 -9.27 8.55 -7.50
C VAL A 44 -8.04 7.87 -6.88
N GLY A 45 -7.09 8.64 -6.34
CA GLY A 45 -5.95 8.14 -5.59
C GLY A 45 -6.34 7.26 -4.40
N VAL A 46 -7.26 7.73 -3.54
CA VAL A 46 -7.78 6.96 -2.40
C VAL A 46 -8.54 5.71 -2.84
N LEU A 47 -9.36 5.83 -3.90
CA LEU A 47 -10.11 4.71 -4.46
C LEU A 47 -9.20 3.60 -5.02
N ILE A 48 -7.97 3.91 -5.41
CA ILE A 48 -7.00 2.91 -5.91
C ILE A 48 -6.10 2.40 -4.78
N GLU A 49 -5.67 3.26 -3.86
CA GLU A 49 -4.77 2.93 -2.76
C GLU A 49 -5.31 1.80 -1.86
N VAL A 50 -6.54 1.97 -1.35
CA VAL A 50 -7.17 1.02 -0.42
C VAL A 50 -7.30 -0.39 -1.04
N PRO A 51 -7.85 -0.57 -2.26
CA PRO A 51 -7.93 -1.89 -2.87
C PRO A 51 -6.57 -2.45 -3.27
N LEU A 52 -5.59 -1.63 -3.64
CA LEU A 52 -4.24 -2.10 -3.93
C LEU A 52 -3.59 -2.71 -2.67
N MET A 53 -3.76 -2.06 -1.53
CA MET A 53 -3.23 -2.55 -0.25
C MET A 53 -3.90 -3.88 0.14
N LEU A 54 -5.23 -3.99 0.01
CA LEU A 54 -5.96 -5.23 0.26
C LEU A 54 -5.58 -6.35 -0.73
N ALA A 55 -5.33 -6.02 -2.00
CA ALA A 55 -4.87 -6.95 -3.02
C ALA A 55 -3.46 -7.48 -2.72
N LEU A 56 -2.54 -6.63 -2.26
CA LEU A 56 -1.20 -7.01 -1.83
C LEU A 56 -1.24 -7.92 -0.60
N VAL A 57 -2.08 -7.63 0.39
CA VAL A 57 -2.32 -8.52 1.53
C VAL A 57 -2.88 -9.86 1.07
N GLY A 58 -3.83 -9.86 0.12
CA GLY A 58 -4.38 -11.06 -0.48
C GLY A 58 -3.31 -11.89 -1.22
N PHE A 59 -2.41 -11.22 -1.94
CA PHE A 59 -1.29 -11.85 -2.63
C PHE A 59 -0.31 -12.48 -1.63
N CYS A 60 0.10 -11.76 -0.59
CA CYS A 60 0.95 -12.28 0.49
C CYS A 60 0.32 -13.52 1.15
N LYS A 61 -0.98 -13.46 1.51
CA LYS A 61 -1.70 -14.61 2.07
C LYS A 61 -1.69 -15.82 1.14
N ARG A 62 -1.70 -15.61 -0.17
CA ARG A 62 -1.73 -16.68 -1.19
C ARG A 62 -0.34 -17.25 -1.47
N THR A 63 0.72 -16.47 -1.30
CA THR A 63 2.12 -16.91 -1.36
C THR A 63 2.65 -17.45 -0.03
N LYS A 64 1.80 -17.56 1.01
CA LYS A 64 2.14 -18.22 2.28
C LYS A 64 2.70 -19.63 2.11
N ASN A 65 2.20 -20.39 1.12
CA ASN A 65 2.69 -21.73 0.81
C ASN A 65 4.09 -21.77 0.17
N TRP A 66 4.66 -20.63 -0.21
CA TRP A 66 6.02 -20.56 -0.77
C TRP A 66 7.10 -20.39 0.30
N PHE A 67 6.71 -20.10 1.55
CA PHE A 67 7.64 -20.08 2.67
C PHE A 67 7.65 -21.47 3.33
N PRO A 68 8.75 -22.23 3.22
CA PRO A 68 8.93 -23.44 4.00
C PRO A 68 9.01 -23.04 5.48
N SER A 69 8.28 -23.77 6.32
CA SER A 69 8.40 -23.78 7.78
C SER A 69 9.81 -24.11 8.24
#